data_AF-A0A7C7QKG6-F1
#
_entry.id   AF-A0A7C7QKG6-F1
#
_cell.length_a   1.000
_cell.length_b   1.000
_cell.length_c   1.000
_cell.angle_alpha   90.00
_cell.angle_beta   90.00
_cell.angle_gamma   90.00
#
_symmetry.space_group_name_H-M   'P 1'
#
loop_
_entity.id
_entity.type
_entity.pdbx_description
1 polymer ?
#
loop_
_entity_poly.entity_id
_entity_poly.type
_entity_poly.pdbx_seq_one_letter_code
_entity_poly.pdbx_strand_id
1 'polypeptide(L)' 'MTGYKLLQRLGTDYGWPAEVALHHHERENGPGYPKGLKGDQIRPFAKVVGIVGVYDAVTHARPQREPFLPFNAIKEIV' A
#
# COMPACT_ATOMS: atom_id res chain seq x y z
N MET A 1 1.69 -3.94 11.55
CA MET A 1 0.76 -4.70 12.42
C MET A 1 -0.02 -3.85 13.43
N THR A 2 0.54 -2.75 13.96
CA THR A 2 -0.16 -1.87 14.94
C THR A 2 -1.47 -1.29 14.39
N GLY A 3 -1.48 -0.79 13.15
CA GLY A 3 -2.69 -0.23 12.52
C GLY A 3 -3.82 -1.25 12.35
N TYR A 4 -3.51 -2.46 11.88
CA TYR A 4 -4.48 -3.57 11.79
C TYR A 4 -5.15 -3.84 13.14
N LYS A 5 -4.35 -4.00 14.22
CA LYS A 5 -4.88 -4.27 15.57
C LYS A 5 -5.73 -3.11 16.11
N LEU A 6 -5.36 -1.87 15.81
CA LEU A 6 -6.13 -0.70 16.23
C LEU A 6 -7.50 -0.67 15.54
N LEU A 7 -7.52 -0.84 14.22
CA LEU A 7 -8.75 -0.83 13.42
C LEU A 7 -9.69 -1.97 13.83
N GLN A 8 -9.17 -3.17 14.09
CA GLN A 8 -10.00 -4.27 14.59
C GLN A 8 -10.70 -3.98 15.92
N ARG A 9 -10.13 -3.13 16.78
CA ARG A 9 -10.74 -2.76 18.07
C ARG A 9 -11.89 -1.75 17.93
N LEU A 10 -12.01 -1.09 16.79
CA LEU A 10 -13.05 -0.09 16.54
C LEU A 10 -14.39 -0.69 16.09
N GLY A 11 -14.43 -2.00 15.84
CA GLY A 11 -15.66 -2.73 15.50
C GLY A 11 -15.63 -3.39 14.11
N THR A 12 -16.71 -4.07 13.76
CA THR A 12 -16.82 -4.91 12.54
C THR A 12 -16.74 -4.11 11.25
N ASP A 13 -17.19 -2.85 11.26
CA ASP A 13 -17.17 -1.96 10.09
C ASP A 13 -15.73 -1.63 9.65
N TYR A 14 -14.76 -1.82 10.55
CA TYR A 14 -13.33 -1.63 10.32
C TYR A 14 -12.60 -2.91 9.93
N GLY A 15 -13.31 -4.00 9.60
CA GLY A 15 -12.69 -5.23 9.11
C GLY A 15 -11.94 -5.03 7.78
N TRP A 16 -12.57 -4.37 6.80
CA TRP A 16 -11.95 -4.14 5.50
C TRP A 16 -10.82 -3.09 5.52
N PRO A 17 -10.89 -1.96 6.25
CA PRO A 17 -9.77 -1.05 6.39
C PRO A 17 -8.61 -1.67 7.18
N ALA A 18 -8.89 -2.53 8.16
CA ALA A 18 -7.85 -3.27 8.86
C ALA A 18 -7.06 -4.14 7.87
N GLU A 19 -7.74 -4.93 7.05
CA GLU A 19 -7.12 -5.74 6.01
C GLU A 19 -6.28 -4.91 5.02
N VAL A 20 -6.76 -3.73 4.62
CA VAL A 20 -5.98 -2.77 3.82
C VAL A 20 -4.72 -2.34 4.57
N ALA A 21 -4.84 -1.92 5.83
CA ALA A 21 -3.71 -1.53 6.66
C ALA A 21 -2.70 -2.69 6.88
N LEU A 22 -3.16 -3.94 6.80
CA LEU A 22 -2.29 -5.11 6.91
C LEU A 22 -1.58 -5.43 5.60
N HIS A 23 -2.24 -5.29 4.45
CA HIS A 23 -1.77 -5.82 3.17
C HIS A 23 -1.25 -4.76 2.18
N HIS A 24 -1.39 -3.45 2.42
CA HIS A 24 -1.02 -2.42 1.43
C HIS A 24 0.49 -2.34 1.11
N HIS A 25 1.34 -3.04 1.86
CA HIS A 25 2.77 -3.21 1.55
C HIS A 25 3.10 -4.56 0.91
N GLU A 26 2.11 -5.42 0.68
CA GLU A 26 2.27 -6.63 -0.12
C GLU A 26 2.50 -6.25 -1.59
N ARG A 27 3.19 -7.11 -2.32
CA ARG A 27 3.51 -6.90 -3.74
C ARG A 27 3.00 -8.08 -4.54
N GLU A 28 2.49 -7.84 -5.75
CA GLU A 28 1.89 -8.88 -6.59
C GLU A 28 2.76 -10.13 -6.78
N ASN A 29 4.08 -9.95 -6.90
CA ASN A 29 5.06 -11.02 -7.06
C ASN A 29 5.56 -11.66 -5.74
N GLY A 30 5.07 -11.20 -4.59
CA GLY A 30 5.38 -11.74 -3.25
C GLY A 30 6.59 -11.23 -2.46
N PRO A 31 7.46 -10.31 -2.92
CA PRO A 31 8.52 -9.73 -2.08
C PRO A 31 8.01 -8.64 -1.13
N GLY A 32 6.69 -8.43 -1.06
CA GLY A 32 6.07 -7.52 -0.10
C GLY A 32 5.98 -8.11 1.31
N TYR A 33 5.42 -7.32 2.23
CA TYR A 33 5.34 -7.67 3.65
C TYR A 33 3.98 -7.24 4.21
N PRO A 34 3.52 -7.80 5.34
CA PRO A 34 4.22 -8.69 6.27
C PRO A 34 4.10 -10.20 6.01
N LYS A 35 3.20 -10.65 5.14
CA LYS A 35 2.88 -12.07 4.92
C LYS A 35 3.46 -12.64 3.62
N GLY A 36 3.98 -11.81 2.72
CA GLY A 36 4.53 -12.26 1.44
C GLY A 36 3.44 -12.80 0.51
N LEU A 37 2.26 -12.15 0.54
CA LEU A 37 1.09 -12.54 -0.25
C LEU A 37 1.33 -12.27 -1.73
N LYS A 38 0.70 -13.07 -2.60
CA LYS A 38 0.81 -12.98 -4.05
C LYS A 38 -0.55 -12.90 -4.72
N GLY A 39 -0.63 -12.19 -5.84
CA GLY A 39 -1.82 -12.20 -6.69
C GLY A 39 -3.10 -11.93 -5.90
N ASP A 40 -4.05 -12.85 -6.00
CA ASP A 40 -5.39 -12.75 -5.40
C ASP A 40 -5.41 -12.93 -3.89
N GLN A 41 -4.28 -13.27 -3.26
CA GLN A 41 -4.18 -13.29 -1.81
C GLN A 41 -4.17 -11.86 -1.23
N ILE A 42 -3.78 -10.87 -2.03
CA ILE A 42 -3.76 -9.45 -1.63
C ILE A 42 -5.15 -8.86 -1.86
N ARG A 43 -5.69 -8.19 -0.84
CA ARG A 43 -7.04 -7.61 -0.93
C ARG A 43 -7.07 -6.49 -1.99
N PRO A 44 -8.13 -6.39 -2.82
CA PRO A 44 -8.18 -5.42 -3.93
C PRO A 44 -7.91 -3.97 -3.50
N PHE A 45 -8.54 -3.51 -2.43
CA PHE A 45 -8.30 -2.16 -1.90
C PHE A 45 -6.88 -1.97 -1.36
N ALA A 46 -6.21 -3.02 -0.90
CA ALA A 46 -4.82 -2.95 -0.48
C ALA A 46 -3.88 -2.74 -1.68
N LYS A 47 -4.18 -3.38 -2.84
CA LYS A 47 -3.46 -3.14 -4.10
C LYS A 47 -3.59 -1.68 -4.55
N VAL A 48 -4.82 -1.14 -4.51
CA VAL A 48 -5.09 0.27 -4.84
C VAL A 48 -4.31 1.21 -3.92
N VAL A 49 -4.37 1.00 -2.62
CA VAL A 49 -3.63 1.83 -1.64
C VAL A 49 -2.12 1.69 -1.82
N GLY A 50 -1.62 0.50 -2.16
CA GLY A 50 -0.21 0.28 -2.49
C GLY A 50 0.24 1.15 -3.67
N ILE A 51 -0.54 1.16 -4.77
CA ILE A 51 -0.27 2.02 -5.95
C ILE A 51 -0.29 3.50 -5.55
N VAL A 52 -1.33 3.94 -4.86
CA VAL A 52 -1.46 5.34 -4.40
C VAL A 52 -0.29 5.73 -3.50
N GLY A 53 0.13 4.85 -2.58
CA GLY A 53 1.24 5.11 -1.67
C GLY A 53 2.58 5.24 -2.40
N VAL A 54 2.83 4.44 -3.45
CA VAL A 54 4.04 4.59 -4.28
C VAL A 54 3.98 5.89 -5.07
N TYR A 55 2.86 6.18 -5.74
CA TYR A 55 2.67 7.42 -6.50
C TYR A 55 2.91 8.64 -5.62
N ASP A 56 2.23 8.72 -4.48
CA ASP A 56 2.36 9.80 -3.50
C ASP A 56 3.80 9.96 -3.01
N ALA A 57 4.47 8.84 -2.71
CA ALA A 57 5.86 8.83 -2.26
C ALA A 57 6.83 9.36 -3.31
N VAL A 58 6.59 9.09 -4.60
CA VAL A 58 7.48 9.51 -5.69
C VAL A 58 7.18 10.91 -6.21
N THR A 59 5.95 11.42 -6.11
CA THR A 59 5.58 12.77 -6.58
C THR A 59 5.75 13.87 -5.53
N HIS A 60 5.97 13.53 -4.25
CA HIS A 60 6.30 14.50 -3.22
C HIS A 60 7.80 14.71 -3.05
N ALA A 61 8.19 15.96 -2.75
CA ALA A 61 9.56 16.30 -2.42
C ALA A 61 10.00 15.59 -1.13
N ARG A 62 11.19 15.00 -1.15
CA ARG A 62 11.83 14.40 0.03
C ARG A 62 13.20 15.07 0.23
N PRO A 63 13.75 15.14 1.46
CA PRO A 63 14.99 15.86 1.74
C PRO A 63 16.20 15.50 0.86
N GLN A 64 16.19 14.32 0.22
CA GLN A 64 17.27 13.82 -0.63
C GLN A 64 16.83 13.47 -2.06
N ARG A 65 15.61 13.83 -2.49
CA ARG A 65 15.10 13.49 -3.81
C ARG A 65 14.05 14.48 -4.29
N GLU A 66 14.29 15.05 -5.47
CA GLU A 66 13.31 15.85 -6.18
C GLU A 66 12.04 15.04 -6.52
N PRO A 67 10.85 15.67 -6.49
CA PRO A 67 9.61 15.00 -6.85
C PRO A 67 9.65 14.58 -8.32
N PHE A 68 9.07 13.40 -8.61
CA PHE A 68 8.88 12.95 -9.97
C PHE A 68 7.74 13.73 -10.61
N LEU A 69 7.90 14.10 -11.88
CA LEU A 69 6.78 14.53 -12.69
C LEU A 69 5.77 13.38 -12.82
N PRO A 70 4.45 13.66 -12.94
CA PRO A 70 3.42 12.62 -12.97
C PRO A 70 3.68 11.49 -13.98
N PHE A 71 4.21 11.84 -15.17
CA PHE A 71 4.52 10.83 -16.19
C PHE A 71 5.69 9.92 -15.80
N ASN A 72 6.67 10.40 -15.04
CA ASN A 72 7.77 9.59 -14.53
C ASN A 72 7.27 8.68 -13.40
N ALA A 73 6.42 9.20 -12.52
CA ALA A 73 5.81 8.41 -11.46
C ALA A 73 5.02 7.21 -12.02
N ILE A 74 4.24 7.42 -13.08
CA ILE A 74 3.51 6.34 -13.73
C ILE A 74 4.46 5.27 -14.29
N LYS A 75 5.54 5.66 -14.98
CA LYS A 75 6.54 4.74 -15.54
C LYS A 75 7.24 3.84 -14.51
N GLU A 76 7.34 4.27 -13.26
CA GLU A 76 7.91 3.44 -12.20
C GLU A 76 6.91 2.42 -11.62
N ILE A 77 5.62 2.66 -11.78
CA ILE A 77 4.54 1.87 -11.18
C ILE A 77 4.07 0.76 -12.13
N VAL A 78 4.11 1.00 -13.44
CA VAL A 78 3.65 0.08 -14.50
C VAL A 78 4.81 -0.51 -15.28
#